data_AF-A0A2M8NTK4-F1
#
_entry.id   AF-A0A2M8NTK4-F1
#
_cell.length_a   1.000
_cell.length_b   1.000
_cell.length_c   1.000
_cell.angle_alpha   90.00
_cell.angle_beta   90.00
_cell.angle_gamma   90.00
#
_symmetry.space_group_name_H-M   'P 1'
#
loop_
_entity.id
_entity.type
_entity.pdbx_description
1 polymer ?
#
loop_
_entity_poly.entity_id
_entity_poly.type
_entity_poly.pdbx_seq_one_letter_code
_entity_poly.pdbx_strand_id
1 'polypeptide(L)' 'MSKIITIERHILDQQKNHPDATGVFTSILYDIALAAKIISRETNRAGLTNIIG' A
#
# COMPACT_ATOMS: atom_id res chain seq x y z
N MET A 1 21.39 -12.30 -6.39
CA MET A 1 20.88 -11.05 -5.78
C MET A 1 19.39 -11.21 -5.54
N SER A 2 18.89 -11.01 -4.31
CA SER A 2 17.44 -11.00 -4.06
C SER A 2 16.84 -9.74 -4.70
N LYS A 3 15.82 -9.91 -5.55
CA LYS A 3 15.13 -8.79 -6.20
C LYS A 3 14.16 -8.19 -5.19
N ILE A 4 14.32 -6.91 -4.86
CA ILE A 4 13.31 -6.18 -4.07
C ILE A 4 12.06 -6.00 -4.93
N ILE A 5 10.92 -6.43 -4.42
CA ILE A 5 9.61 -6.29 -5.06
C ILE A 5 8.74 -5.45 -4.14
N THR A 6 8.24 -4.31 -4.63
CA THR A 6 7.28 -3.50 -3.89
C THR A 6 5.89 -4.12 -3.96
N ILE A 7 5.03 -3.76 -3.01
CA ILE A 7 3.63 -4.21 -3.01
C ILE A 7 2.93 -3.75 -4.30
N GLU A 8 3.17 -2.52 -4.74
CA GLU A 8 2.60 -1.99 -5.99
C GLU A 8 3.05 -2.80 -7.21
N ARG A 9 4.34 -3.16 -7.26
CA ARG A 9 4.88 -4.00 -8.34
C ARG A 9 4.27 -5.39 -8.32
N HIS A 10 4.16 -6.00 -7.14
CA HIS A 10 3.54 -7.30 -6.98
C HIS A 10 2.08 -7.31 -7.48
N ILE A 11 1.28 -6.32 -7.07
CA ILE A 11 -0.13 -6.20 -7.46
C ILE A 11 -0.26 -6.05 -8.99
N LEU A 12 0.55 -5.19 -9.62
CA LEU A 12 0.52 -5.03 -11.08
C LEU A 12 0.94 -6.28 -11.83
N ASP A 13 1.98 -6.97 -11.36
CA ASP A 13 2.43 -8.20 -11.99
C ASP A 13 1.36 -9.29 -11.86
N GLN A 14 0.64 -9.35 -10.72
CA GLN A 14 -0.51 -10.25 -10.58
C GLN A 14 -1.66 -9.88 -11.53
N GLN A 15 -2.03 -8.60 -11.65
CA GLN A 15 -3.07 -8.19 -12.60
C GLN A 15 -2.71 -8.54 -14.04
N LYS A 16 -1.46 -8.34 -14.45
CA LYS A 16 -1.00 -8.67 -15.82
C LYS A 16 -1.10 -10.16 -16.16
N ASN A 17 -1.07 -11.02 -15.15
CA ASN A 17 -1.25 -12.47 -15.32
C ASN A 17 -2.72 -12.87 -15.55
N HIS A 18 -3.67 -11.92 -15.42
CA HIS A 18 -5.11 -12.14 -15.60
C HIS A 18 -5.62 -11.23 -16.75
N PRO A 19 -5.66 -11.74 -18.01
CA PRO A 19 -6.01 -10.94 -19.19
C PRO A 19 -7.43 -10.34 -19.17
N ASP A 20 -8.31 -10.94 -18.38
CA ASP A 20 -9.71 -10.55 -18.15
C ASP A 20 -9.86 -9.54 -17.00
N ALA A 21 -8.80 -9.26 -16.25
CA ALA A 21 -8.86 -8.37 -15.10
C ALA A 21 -9.14 -6.93 -15.53
N THR A 22 -10.29 -6.40 -15.09
CA THR A 22 -10.72 -5.01 -15.30
C THR A 22 -9.88 -3.99 -14.52
N GLY A 23 -9.09 -4.44 -13.54
CA GLY A 23 -8.29 -3.57 -12.67
C GLY A 23 -9.03 -3.04 -11.43
N VAL A 24 -10.31 -3.36 -11.26
CA VAL A 24 -11.11 -2.93 -10.08
C VAL A 24 -10.52 -3.45 -8.77
N PHE A 25 -10.09 -4.72 -8.73
CA PHE A 25 -9.48 -5.26 -7.52
C PHE A 25 -8.13 -4.60 -7.21
N THR A 26 -7.34 -4.30 -8.24
CA THR A 26 -6.07 -3.57 -8.10
C THR A 26 -6.26 -2.18 -7.50
N SER A 27 -7.29 -1.44 -7.93
CA SER A 27 -7.57 -0.11 -7.36
C SER A 27 -7.92 -0.20 -5.88
N ILE A 28 -8.74 -1.19 -5.49
CA ILE A 28 -9.08 -1.44 -4.07
C ILE A 28 -7.81 -1.73 -3.26
N LEU A 29 -6.91 -2.57 -3.78
CA LEU A 29 -5.67 -2.89 -3.09
C LEU A 29 -4.75 -1.66 -2.94
N TYR A 30 -4.75 -0.74 -3.90
CA TYR A 30 -4.03 0.52 -3.80
C TYR A 30 -4.62 1.45 -2.76
N ASP A 31 -5.95 1.55 -2.70
CA ASP A 31 -6.64 2.37 -1.69
C ASP A 31 -6.36 1.84 -0.28
N ILE A 32 -6.35 0.51 -0.09
CA ILE A 32 -5.98 -0.13 1.18
C ILE A 32 -4.52 0.18 1.53
N ALA A 33 -3.59 0.05 0.59
CA ALA A 33 -2.19 0.33 0.82
C ALA A 33 -1.96 1.81 1.20
N LEU A 34 -2.69 2.73 0.58
CA LEU A 34 -2.65 4.15 0.92
C LEU A 34 -3.21 4.41 2.33
N ALA A 35 -4.38 3.85 2.66
CA ALA A 35 -4.98 3.97 3.98
C ALA A 35 -4.04 3.44 5.07
N ALA A 36 -3.41 2.29 4.84
CA ALA A 36 -2.43 1.72 5.76
C ALA A 36 -1.21 2.63 5.98
N LYS A 37 -0.70 3.27 4.90
CA LYS A 37 0.40 4.26 5.00
C LYS A 37 0.00 5.47 5.84
N ILE A 38 -1.24 5.96 5.68
CA ILE A 38 -1.77 7.07 6.49
C ILE A 38 -1.88 6.66 7.96
N ILE A 39 -2.51 5.52 8.25
CA ILE A 39 -2.65 5.01 9.63
C ILE A 39 -1.28 4.85 10.28
N SER A 40 -0.31 4.25 9.58
CA SER A 40 1.05 4.09 10.08
C SER A 40 1.70 5.44 10.40
N ARG A 41 1.55 6.44 9.52
CA ARG A 41 2.03 7.80 9.78
C ARG A 41 1.42 8.40 11.04
N GLU A 42 0.11 8.32 11.19
CA GLU A 42 -0.58 8.90 12.35
C GLU A 42 -0.22 8.18 13.65
N THR A 43 -0.21 6.84 13.65
CA THR A 43 0.18 6.04 14.82
C THR A 43 1.63 6.28 15.23
N ASN A 44 2.56 6.35 14.28
CA ASN A 44 3.98 6.62 14.58
C ASN A 44 4.20 8.05 15.11
N ARG A 45 3.33 9.00 14.75
CA ARG A 45 3.42 10.39 15.19
C ARG A 45 2.61 10.69 16.45
N ALA A 46 1.64 9.84 16.81
CA ALA A 46 0.79 10.01 17.99
C ALA A 46 1.59 10.10 19.30
N GLY A 47 2.74 9.42 19.38
CA GLY A 47 3.67 9.54 20.51
C GLY A 47 4.48 10.84 20.54
N LEU A 48 4.51 11.62 19.46
CA LEU A 48 5.25 12.88 19.35
C LEU A 48 4.31 14.09 19.44
N THR A 49 3.07 13.98 18.94
CA THR A 49 2.10 15.08 18.93
C THR A 49 1.49 15.39 20.29
N ASN A 50 1.50 14.45 21.24
CA ASN A 50 1.04 14.68 22.63
C ASN A 50 2.16 15.03 23.63
N ILE A 51 3.44 14.98 23.20
CA ILE A 51 4.61 15.32 24.05
C ILE A 51 5.09 16.74 23.77
N ILE A 52 4.86 17.25 22.57
CA ILE A 52 5.21 18.62 22.17
C ILE A 52 3.93 19.45 22.26
N GLY A 53 3.52 19.77 23.49
CA GLY A 53 2.55 20.84 23.75
C GLY A 53 3.09 22.20 23.31
#